data_AF-A0A9Q1QZF2-F1
#
_entry.id   AF-A0A9Q1QZF2-F1
#
_cell.length_a   1.000
_cell.length_b   1.000
_cell.length_c   1.000
_cell.angle_alpha   90.00
_cell.angle_beta   90.00
_cell.angle_gamma   90.00
#
_symmetry.space_group_name_H-M   'P 1'
#
loop_
_entity.id
_entity.type
_entity.pdbx_description
1 polymer ?
#
loop_
_entity_poly.entity_id
_entity_poly.type
_entity_poly.pdbx_seq_one_letter_code
_entity_poly.pdbx_strand_id
1 'polypeptide(L)'
;MIVRNFKLHCEEATKCVSNSVEMRCNACWRELEGKAITTTCGHIFCQNDASKILSNDAACPICDQVLSKSLMKPVDINPGDEWTNHPT
;
A
#
# COMPACT_ATOMS: atom_id res chain seq x y z
N MET A 1 -40.18 20.15 -4.47
CA MET A 1 -40.00 19.27 -5.66
C MET A 1 -38.57 18.76 -5.66
N ILE A 2 -38.45 17.43 -5.73
CA ILE A 2 -37.27 16.61 -6.03
C ILE A 2 -36.10 16.67 -5.03
N VAL A 3 -36.17 15.78 -4.04
CA VAL A 3 -35.01 15.16 -3.40
C VAL A 3 -34.48 14.04 -4.29
N ARG A 4 -33.14 13.86 -4.27
CA ARG A 4 -32.38 12.65 -4.67
C ARG A 4 -32.25 12.35 -6.16
N ASN A 5 -31.01 12.33 -6.65
CA ASN A 5 -30.32 11.13 -7.15
C ASN A 5 -29.07 11.55 -7.93
N PHE A 6 -27.92 11.58 -7.27
CA PHE A 6 -26.65 11.46 -7.99
C PHE A 6 -26.46 9.97 -8.30
N LYS A 7 -27.18 9.51 -9.32
CA LYS A 7 -27.05 8.15 -9.84
C LYS A 7 -25.70 8.07 -10.55
N LEU A 8 -24.66 7.65 -9.84
CA LEU A 8 -23.48 7.10 -10.49
C LEU A 8 -23.96 5.89 -11.29
N HIS A 9 -24.08 6.09 -12.60
CA HIS A 9 -24.23 5.00 -13.55
C HIS A 9 -22.89 4.27 -13.64
N CYS A 10 -22.91 2.99 -13.29
CA CYS A 10 -21.86 2.04 -13.63
C CYS A 10 -22.55 0.93 -14.42
N GLU A 11 -22.50 1.00 -15.75
CA GLU A 11 -23.10 -0.01 -16.64
C GLU A 11 -22.06 -0.90 -17.33
N GLU A 12 -20.77 -0.82 -16.99
CA GLU A 12 -19.75 -1.76 -17.50
C GLU A 12 -18.68 -2.06 -16.42
N ALA A 13 -19.02 -2.93 -15.47
CA ALA A 13 -18.17 -3.32 -14.34
C ALA A 13 -16.87 -4.08 -14.72
N THR A 14 -16.60 -4.33 -16.01
CA THR A 14 -15.44 -5.10 -16.47
C THR A 14 -14.29 -4.24 -17.02
N LYS A 15 -14.44 -2.91 -17.09
CA LYS A 15 -13.38 -2.00 -17.60
C LYS A 15 -12.62 -1.24 -16.51
N CYS A 16 -13.01 -1.35 -15.25
CA CYS A 16 -12.28 -0.76 -14.12
C CYS A 16 -11.27 -1.71 -13.48
N VAL A 17 -11.17 -2.96 -13.96
CA VAL A 17 -10.20 -3.97 -13.49
C VAL A 17 -8.92 -3.94 -14.32
N SER A 18 -8.41 -2.74 -14.57
CA SER A 18 -6.98 -2.53 -14.74
C SER A 18 -6.48 -1.76 -13.50
N ASN A 19 -6.79 -2.30 -12.32
CA ASN A 19 -6.26 -1.77 -11.07
C ASN A 19 -4.89 -2.42 -10.82
N SER A 20 -3.90 -2.04 -11.60
CA SER A 20 -2.51 -2.06 -11.13
C SER A 20 -2.42 -1.01 -10.02
N VAL A 21 -2.85 -1.36 -8.79
CA VAL A 21 -2.58 -0.52 -7.62
C VAL A 21 -1.08 -0.66 -7.36
N GLU A 22 -0.30 0.16 -8.05
CA GLU A 22 1.15 0.24 -7.87
C GLU A 22 1.40 0.77 -6.45
N MET A 23 1.66 -0.15 -5.51
CA MET A 23 2.09 0.22 -4.17
C MET A 23 3.48 0.86 -4.28
N ARG A 24 3.67 2.05 -3.71
CA ARG A 24 4.92 2.82 -3.81
C ARG A 24 5.57 3.03 -2.45
N CYS A 25 6.89 3.12 -2.43
CA CYS A 25 7.67 3.43 -1.24
C CYS A 25 7.41 4.87 -0.78
N ASN A 26 7.11 5.09 0.50
CA ASN A 26 6.90 6.43 1.06
C ASN A 26 8.18 7.28 1.16
N ALA A 27 9.37 6.69 0.99
CA ALA A 27 10.65 7.41 1.01
C ALA A 27 11.13 7.80 -0.40
N CYS A 28 11.33 6.82 -1.28
CA CYS A 28 11.86 7.07 -2.63
C CYS A 28 10.80 7.19 -3.72
N TRP A 29 9.52 7.00 -3.41
CA TRP A 29 8.40 7.07 -4.35
C TRP A 29 8.52 6.11 -5.55
N ARG A 30 9.41 5.11 -5.46
CA ARG A 30 9.53 4.04 -6.45
C ARG A 30 8.48 2.96 -6.18
N GLU A 31 8.11 2.28 -7.24
CA GLU A 31 7.19 1.14 -7.19
C GLU A 31 7.80 -0.01 -6.39
N LEU A 32 6.93 -0.73 -5.68
CA LEU A 32 7.27 -1.88 -4.87
C LEU A 32 6.93 -3.13 -5.67
N GLU A 33 7.95 -3.92 -5.98
CA GLU A 33 7.80 -5.16 -6.76
C GLU A 33 8.01 -6.38 -5.86
N GLY A 34 6.98 -7.22 -5.74
CA GLY A 34 7.03 -8.51 -5.04
C GLY A 34 7.10 -8.42 -3.52
N LYS A 35 7.96 -7.56 -2.95
CA LYS A 35 8.10 -7.40 -1.49
C LYS A 35 8.29 -5.96 -1.07
N ALA A 36 7.58 -5.59 -0.01
CA ALA A 36 7.74 -4.32 0.68
C ALA A 36 7.89 -4.54 2.17
N ILE A 37 8.30 -3.49 2.88
CA ILE A 37 8.39 -3.48 4.33
C ILE A 37 7.33 -2.52 4.86
N THR A 38 6.39 -3.03 5.65
CA THR A 38 5.48 -2.19 6.43
C THR A 38 6.01 -2.01 7.83
N THR A 39 5.72 -0.85 8.39
CA THR A 39 6.11 -0.45 9.74
C THR A 39 4.89 -0.41 10.64
N THR A 40 5.05 -0.53 11.96
CA THR A 40 3.93 -0.42 12.91
C THR A 40 3.28 0.96 12.95
N CYS A 41 3.94 2.00 12.44
CA CYS A 41 3.32 3.32 12.26
C CYS A 41 2.48 3.45 10.98
N GLY A 42 2.35 2.38 10.18
CA GLY A 42 1.50 2.35 8.99
C GLY A 42 2.17 2.82 7.70
N HIS A 43 3.46 3.18 7.73
CA HIS A 43 4.20 3.56 6.52
C HIS A 43 4.83 2.34 5.84
N ILE A 44 4.84 2.36 4.50
CA ILE A 44 5.42 1.32 3.66
C ILE A 44 6.70 1.82 2.97
N PHE A 45 7.72 0.96 2.93
CA PHE A 45 9.01 1.25 2.34
C PHE A 45 9.51 0.09 1.48
N CYS A 46 10.39 0.37 0.53
CA CYS A 46 11.11 -0.68 -0.19
C CYS A 46 12.18 -1.29 0.72
N GLN A 47 12.63 -2.51 0.41
CA GLN A 47 13.65 -3.20 1.21
C GLN A 47 14.94 -2.39 1.38
N ASN A 48 15.31 -1.62 0.35
CA ASN A 48 16.52 -0.80 0.36
C ASN A 48 16.42 0.37 1.35
N ASP A 49 15.31 1.11 1.34
CA ASP A 49 15.11 2.24 2.24
C ASP A 49 14.82 1.77 3.67
N ALA A 50 14.09 0.67 3.84
CA ALA A 50 13.90 0.05 5.15
C ALA A 50 15.24 -0.34 5.81
N SER A 51 16.18 -0.89 5.03
CA SER A 51 17.51 -1.25 5.54
C SER A 51 18.33 -0.02 5.92
N LYS A 52 18.22 1.07 5.16
CA LYS A 52 18.85 2.36 5.50
C LYS A 52 18.28 2.95 6.78
N ILE A 53 16.96 2.93 6.94
CA ILE A 53 16.28 3.43 8.14
C ILE A 53 16.81 2.70 9.38
N LEU A 54 16.90 1.36 9.32
CA LEU A 54 17.44 0.55 10.43
C LEU A 54 18.94 0.79 10.71
N SER A 55 19.69 1.31 9.74
CA SER A 55 21.13 1.53 9.88
C SER A 55 21.48 2.95 10.32
N ASN A 56 20.56 3.91 10.19
CA ASN A 56 20.79 5.30 10.57
C ASN A 56 20.34 5.55 12.02
N ASP A 57 19.09 5.98 12.22
CA ASP A 57 18.52 6.28 13.55
C ASP A 57 17.45 5.26 13.97
N ALA A 58 17.15 4.30 13.09
CA ALA A 58 16.02 3.39 13.25
C ALA A 58 14.71 4.12 13.55
N ALA A 59 14.48 5.31 12.98
CA ALA A 59 13.25 6.07 13.16
C ALA A 59 12.51 6.26 11.81
N CYS A 60 11.18 6.27 11.84
CA CYS A 60 10.38 6.48 10.64
C CYS A 60 10.61 7.91 10.11
N PRO A 61 11.05 8.10 8.86
CA PRO A 61 11.31 9.44 8.31
C PRO A 61 10.04 10.27 8.04
N ILE A 62 8.84 9.69 8.24
CA ILE A 62 7.55 10.34 7.96
C ILE A 62 6.88 10.83 9.24
N CYS A 63 7.04 10.12 10.35
CA CYS A 63 6.35 10.41 11.61
C CYS A 63 7.24 10.32 12.85
N ASP A 64 8.55 10.18 12.68
CA ASP A 64 9.56 10.11 13.75
C ASP A 64 9.37 8.98 14.78
N GLN A 65 8.49 8.02 14.52
CA GLN A 65 8.33 6.87 15.41
C GLN A 65 9.61 6.03 15.41
N VAL A 66 10.13 5.71 16.61
CA VAL A 66 11.25 4.79 16.77
C VAL A 66 10.82 3.39 16.30
N LEU A 67 11.53 2.90 15.30
CA LEU A 67 11.40 1.60 14.68
C LEU A 67 12.55 0.68 15.14
N SER A 68 12.36 -0.61 14.93
CA SER A 68 13.37 -1.63 15.16
C SER A 68 13.05 -2.84 14.28
N LYS A 69 13.99 -3.80 14.17
CA LYS A 69 13.82 -4.99 13.31
C LYS A 69 12.49 -5.73 13.58
N SER A 70 12.03 -5.76 14.81
CA SER A 70 10.76 -6.42 15.18
C SER A 70 9.50 -5.66 14.75
N LEU A 71 9.60 -4.33 14.59
CA LEU A 71 8.50 -3.42 14.21
C LEU A 71 8.37 -3.23 12.70
N MET A 72 9.27 -3.84 11.94
CA MET A 72 9.23 -3.88 10.48
C MET A 72 8.83 -5.27 10.02
N LYS A 73 7.81 -5.37 9.16
CA LYS A 73 7.30 -6.64 8.65
C LYS A 73 7.38 -6.67 7.13
N PRO A 74 8.02 -7.69 6.53
CA PRO A 74 7.95 -7.87 5.10
C PRO A 74 6.53 -8.29 4.72
N VAL A 75 5.97 -7.59 3.74
CA VAL A 75 4.69 -7.92 3.11
C VAL A 75 4.96 -8.25 1.65
N ASP A 76 4.27 -9.28 1.16
CA ASP A 76 4.33 -9.62 -0.25
C ASP A 76 3.38 -8.70 -1.02
N ILE A 77 3.92 -8.00 -2.02
CA ILE A 77 3.17 -7.15 -2.94
C ILE A 77 2.98 -8.00 -4.19
N ASN A 78 2.06 -8.97 -4.12
CA ASN A 78 1.65 -9.71 -5.30
C ASN A 78 0.46 -8.97 -5.93
N PRO A 79 0.58 -8.45 -7.16
CA PRO A 79 -0.58 -7.96 -7.92
C PRO A 79 -1.50 -9.10 -8.38
N GLY A 80 -1.10 -10.37 -8.18
CA GLY A 80 -1.91 -11.55 -8.41
C GLY A 80 -2.61 -12.05 -7.14
N ASP A 81 -3.84 -12.49 -7.34
CA ASP A 81 -4.67 -13.28 -6.42
C ASP A 81 -5.64 -12.52 -5.48
N GLU A 82 -6.83 -12.31 -6.07
CA GLU A 82 -8.14 -12.59 -5.46
C GLU A 82 -8.77 -11.56 -4.51
N TRP A 83 -9.12 -10.39 -5.03
CA TRP A 83 -10.41 -9.78 -4.65
C TRP A 83 -11.54 -10.42 -5.48
N THR A 84 -11.62 -11.74 -5.52
CA THR A 84 -12.82 -12.41 -6.05
C THR A 84 -13.91 -12.18 -5.01
N ASN A 85 -14.65 -11.07 -5.16
CA ASN A 85 -15.86 -10.81 -4.38
C ASN A 85 -16.69 -12.09 -4.33
N HIS A 86 -16.94 -12.62 -3.13
CA HIS A 86 -17.99 -13.62 -2.94
C HIS A 86 -19.34 -12.91 -3.11
N PRO A 87 -20.14 -13.24 -4.14
CA PRO A 87 -21.54 -12.84 -4.14
C PRO A 87 -22.28 -13.74 -3.16
N THR A 88 -22.75 -13.19 -2.04
CA THR A 88 -23.82 -13.80 -1.22
C THR A 88 -25.17 -13.34 -1.72
#